data_AF-M7SWL5-F1
#
_entry.id   AF-M7SWL5-F1
#
_cell.length_a   1.000
_cell.length_b   1.000
_cell.length_c   1.000
_cell.angle_alpha   90.00
_cell.angle_beta   90.00
_cell.angle_gamma   90.00
#
_symmetry.space_group_name_H-M   'P 1'
#
loop_
_entity.id
_entity.type
_entity.pdbx_description
1 polymer ?
#
loop_
_entity_poly.entity_id
_entity_poly.type
_entity_poly.pdbx_seq_one_letter_code
_entity_poly.pdbx_strand_id
1 'polypeptide(L)'
;MNKETRFYNLFSLAVLGILIFPVGLANFYFGYVLKDSPCIFCWAQRINMILIGAVALLVVRFGFKPKYIALLLLMASSGLYESFYHTGSHALEDVGQGFALAILGLHTQFWALFVFFSVVALLAVLLFFAPNAQPFKDRLLNTLQKSAFYVFFIVVGSNAIQAFVSTGPFPYIGQSDPVRFSWNLKESVWSMENWDHLKFPRSVLGRRDVGEPLKLSALPEDNDYDHSPLEIAKTLKIGKKEELSLKLNGAITDLSFNEDKAILTTENQGLYLVSNDLKTIHSHMVLDSYYSATVGAFVGADFNEDENIVIMGNNKTSVEITPNKNASALKNFPYFLEGADSFDEVERSRLKTSRAKNYYISAARRGAKFTYLITAPNKRYKDLIIISMLNSDKQVHGEFLLELGNAKLKEKRKLGELVISALALKDNKLYAFSKEFNTLLVIDPTKEEILEVYGLPKEIKNISACGFRDNELVLVSYENNKNILYTLNF
;
A
#
# COMPACT_ATOMS: atom_id res chain seq x y z
N MET A 1 -38.16 -0.43 -39.23
CA MET A 1 -37.14 0.62 -38.98
C MET A 1 -35.81 0.15 -39.59
N ASN A 2 -35.24 0.91 -40.53
CA ASN A 2 -33.98 0.60 -41.21
C ASN A 2 -32.86 0.37 -40.16
N LYS A 3 -32.00 -0.65 -40.34
CA LYS A 3 -30.87 -0.98 -39.44
C LYS A 3 -30.02 0.26 -39.13
N GLU A 4 -29.81 1.10 -40.13
CA GLU A 4 -29.09 2.37 -40.00
C GLU A 4 -29.81 3.35 -39.06
N THR A 5 -31.11 3.56 -39.23
CA THR A 5 -31.92 4.41 -38.32
C THR A 5 -31.93 3.87 -36.89
N ARG A 6 -31.95 2.54 -36.71
CA ARG A 6 -31.84 1.91 -35.39
C ARG A 6 -30.51 2.25 -34.71
N PHE A 7 -29.40 2.07 -35.42
CA PHE A 7 -28.07 2.37 -34.90
C PHE A 7 -27.95 3.81 -34.39
N TYR A 8 -28.34 4.81 -35.21
CA TYR A 8 -28.23 6.21 -34.81
C TYR A 8 -29.23 6.64 -33.73
N ASN A 9 -30.41 6.01 -33.66
CA ASN A 9 -31.35 6.23 -32.57
C ASN A 9 -30.78 5.68 -31.25
N LEU A 10 -30.17 4.50 -31.27
CA LEU A 10 -29.52 3.92 -30.09
C LEU A 10 -28.33 4.76 -29.63
N PHE A 11 -27.51 5.27 -30.55
CA PHE A 11 -26.46 6.25 -30.23
C PHE A 11 -27.03 7.53 -29.60
N SER A 12 -28.17 8.03 -30.11
CA SER A 12 -28.82 9.21 -29.52
C SER A 12 -29.36 8.94 -28.12
N LEU A 13 -29.89 7.73 -27.86
CA LEU A 13 -30.30 7.31 -26.52
C LEU A 13 -29.10 7.18 -25.58
N ALA A 14 -27.96 6.67 -26.05
CA ALA A 14 -26.74 6.62 -25.26
C ALA A 14 -26.24 8.03 -24.90
N VAL A 15 -26.27 8.97 -25.85
CA VAL A 15 -25.98 10.39 -25.62
C VAL A 15 -26.93 10.99 -24.58
N LEU A 16 -28.23 10.78 -24.72
CA LEU A 16 -29.21 11.26 -23.73
C LEU A 16 -28.96 10.62 -22.37
N GLY A 17 -28.64 9.34 -22.31
CA GLY A 17 -28.35 8.62 -21.07
C GLY A 17 -27.18 9.24 -20.31
N ILE A 18 -26.04 9.44 -20.96
CA ILE A 18 -24.86 10.05 -20.31
C ILE A 18 -25.07 11.53 -19.95
N LEU A 19 -25.86 12.28 -20.73
CA LEU A 19 -26.09 13.70 -20.46
C LEU A 19 -27.15 13.95 -19.40
N ILE A 20 -28.23 13.17 -19.36
CA ILE A 20 -29.32 13.37 -18.41
C ILE A 20 -28.94 12.80 -17.05
N PHE A 21 -28.42 11.58 -17.01
CA PHE A 21 -28.19 10.88 -15.74
C PHE A 21 -26.90 11.36 -15.07
N PRO A 22 -25.68 10.96 -15.47
CA PRO A 22 -24.51 11.32 -14.68
C PRO A 22 -24.13 12.80 -14.77
N VAL A 23 -24.25 13.46 -15.93
CA VAL A 23 -23.86 14.87 -16.07
C VAL A 23 -24.98 15.81 -15.61
N GLY A 24 -26.21 15.56 -16.07
CA GLY A 24 -27.39 16.40 -15.81
C GLY A 24 -27.83 16.35 -14.36
N LEU A 25 -28.01 15.14 -13.80
CA LEU A 25 -28.37 14.98 -12.38
C LEU A 25 -27.31 15.59 -11.47
N ALA A 26 -26.03 15.37 -11.78
CA ALA A 26 -24.95 15.88 -10.94
C ALA A 26 -24.81 17.41 -11.00
N ASN A 27 -25.21 18.05 -12.10
CA ASN A 27 -25.26 19.49 -12.20
C ASN A 27 -26.56 20.05 -11.58
N PHE A 28 -27.71 19.73 -12.17
CA PHE A 28 -28.97 20.38 -11.82
C PHE A 28 -29.48 19.98 -10.44
N TYR A 29 -29.29 18.72 -10.02
CA TYR A 29 -29.78 18.25 -8.73
C TYR A 29 -28.67 18.28 -7.66
N PHE A 30 -27.57 17.55 -7.85
CA PHE A 30 -26.51 17.56 -6.83
C PHE A 30 -25.89 18.95 -6.69
N GLY A 31 -25.54 19.57 -7.80
CA GLY A 31 -24.97 20.91 -7.85
C GLY A 31 -25.90 22.01 -7.34
N TYR A 32 -27.03 22.24 -7.98
CA TYR A 32 -27.87 23.39 -7.64
C TYR A 32 -28.84 23.16 -6.48
N VAL A 33 -29.37 21.94 -6.31
CA VAL A 33 -30.37 21.65 -5.26
C VAL A 33 -29.70 21.22 -3.97
N LEU A 34 -28.84 20.19 -4.01
CA LEU A 34 -28.12 19.72 -2.82
C LEU A 34 -26.94 20.63 -2.44
N LYS A 35 -26.54 21.50 -3.37
CA LYS A 35 -25.39 22.41 -3.24
C LYS A 35 -24.06 21.67 -3.11
N ASP A 36 -23.97 20.47 -3.67
CA ASP A 36 -22.77 19.64 -3.71
C ASP A 36 -21.86 20.09 -4.86
N SER A 37 -20.71 20.65 -4.51
CA SER A 37 -19.76 21.16 -5.51
C SER A 37 -18.82 20.04 -5.96
N PRO A 38 -18.50 19.95 -7.27
CA PRO A 38 -17.61 18.90 -7.76
C PRO A 38 -16.16 19.18 -7.34
N CYS A 39 -15.44 18.13 -6.90
CA CYS A 39 -13.99 18.21 -6.73
C CYS A 39 -13.27 18.22 -8.09
N ILE A 40 -11.96 18.42 -8.05
CA ILE A 40 -11.10 18.47 -9.24
C ILE A 40 -11.24 17.23 -10.13
N PHE A 41 -11.34 16.02 -9.53
CA PHE A 41 -11.56 14.79 -10.28
C PHE A 41 -12.98 14.68 -10.83
N CYS A 42 -14.01 15.08 -10.06
CA CYS A 42 -15.39 15.10 -10.55
C CYS A 42 -15.55 16.03 -11.76
N TRP A 43 -14.87 17.19 -11.76
CA TRP A 43 -14.84 18.09 -12.90
C TRP A 43 -14.21 17.44 -14.13
N ALA A 44 -13.03 16.83 -13.98
CA ALA A 44 -12.36 16.12 -15.08
C ALA A 44 -13.26 15.02 -15.67
N GLN A 45 -13.88 14.21 -14.81
CA GLN A 45 -14.79 13.13 -15.21
C GLN A 45 -16.03 13.67 -15.94
N ARG A 46 -16.65 14.76 -15.47
CA ARG A 46 -17.79 15.39 -16.17
C ARG A 46 -17.39 15.94 -17.54
N ILE A 47 -16.23 16.59 -17.65
CA ILE A 47 -15.71 17.07 -18.93
C ILE A 47 -15.55 15.90 -19.89
N ASN A 48 -14.97 14.79 -19.43
CA ASN A 48 -14.79 13.60 -20.25
C ASN A 48 -16.14 12.99 -20.72
N MET A 49 -17.13 12.88 -19.83
CA MET A 49 -18.49 12.46 -20.21
C MET A 49 -19.14 13.39 -21.25
N ILE A 50 -18.94 14.71 -21.12
CA ILE A 50 -19.40 15.70 -22.09
C ILE A 50 -18.70 15.50 -23.44
N LEU A 51 -17.38 15.29 -23.45
CA LEU A 51 -16.61 15.05 -24.67
C LEU A 51 -17.05 13.76 -25.37
N ILE A 52 -17.31 12.69 -24.62
CA ILE A 52 -17.90 11.44 -25.14
C ILE A 52 -19.26 11.74 -25.80
N GLY A 53 -20.12 12.48 -25.12
CA GLY A 53 -21.41 12.92 -25.68
C GLY A 53 -21.26 13.72 -26.98
N ALA A 54 -20.29 14.65 -27.02
CA ALA A 54 -20.00 15.47 -28.19
C ALA A 54 -19.56 14.62 -29.39
N VAL A 55 -18.61 13.70 -29.19
CA VAL A 55 -18.13 12.81 -30.27
C VAL A 55 -19.22 11.84 -30.72
N ALA A 56 -20.04 11.33 -29.81
CA ALA A 56 -21.19 10.50 -30.18
C ALA A 56 -22.24 11.29 -30.99
N LEU A 57 -22.45 12.59 -30.71
CA LEU A 57 -23.26 13.46 -31.55
C LEU A 57 -22.65 13.67 -32.95
N LEU A 58 -21.31 13.70 -33.08
CA LEU A 58 -20.65 13.71 -34.39
C LEU A 58 -20.95 12.43 -35.18
N VAL A 59 -20.97 11.27 -34.51
CA VAL A 59 -21.41 9.99 -35.13
C VAL A 59 -22.85 10.10 -35.61
N VAL A 60 -23.74 10.67 -34.80
CA VAL A 60 -25.16 10.86 -35.18
C VAL A 60 -25.30 11.82 -36.37
N ARG A 61 -24.59 12.95 -36.40
CA ARG A 61 -24.73 13.97 -37.45
C ARG A 61 -24.02 13.61 -38.76
N PHE A 62 -22.79 13.12 -38.67
CA PHE A 62 -21.90 12.92 -39.82
C PHE A 62 -21.69 11.45 -40.21
N GLY A 63 -22.38 10.54 -39.51
CA GLY A 63 -22.38 9.11 -39.79
C GLY A 63 -21.26 8.33 -39.12
N PHE A 64 -21.36 7.01 -39.18
CA PHE A 64 -20.39 6.08 -38.61
C PHE A 64 -19.04 6.16 -39.31
N LYS A 65 -17.98 6.47 -38.54
CA LYS A 65 -16.58 6.47 -39.00
C LYS A 65 -15.68 5.85 -37.94
N PRO A 66 -14.74 4.97 -38.32
CA PRO A 66 -13.80 4.36 -37.37
C PRO A 66 -13.06 5.36 -36.49
N LYS A 67 -12.67 6.53 -37.03
CA LYS A 67 -11.97 7.58 -36.26
C LYS A 67 -12.79 8.15 -35.10
N TYR A 68 -14.12 8.23 -35.22
CA TYR A 68 -14.97 8.70 -34.11
C TYR A 68 -15.06 7.63 -33.03
N ILE A 69 -15.10 6.35 -33.43
CA ILE A 69 -15.08 5.23 -32.48
C ILE A 69 -13.75 5.16 -31.76
N ALA A 70 -12.63 5.33 -32.47
CA ALA A 70 -11.31 5.41 -31.87
C ALA A 70 -11.22 6.55 -30.84
N LEU A 71 -11.76 7.72 -31.16
CA LEU A 71 -11.81 8.86 -30.23
C LEU A 71 -12.70 8.58 -29.01
N LEU A 72 -13.87 7.96 -29.19
CA LEU A 72 -14.74 7.54 -28.09
C LEU A 72 -14.03 6.54 -27.16
N LEU A 73 -13.31 5.57 -27.72
CA LEU A 73 -12.54 4.60 -26.95
C LEU A 73 -11.39 5.25 -26.17
N LEU A 74 -10.67 6.22 -26.78
CA LEU A 74 -9.62 6.97 -26.07
C LEU A 74 -10.20 7.77 -24.90
N MET A 75 -11.30 8.49 -25.12
CA MET A 75 -11.97 9.26 -24.06
C MET A 75 -12.51 8.36 -22.95
N ALA A 76 -13.18 7.26 -23.30
CA ALA A 76 -13.68 6.29 -22.33
C ALA A 76 -12.54 5.62 -21.54
N SER A 77 -11.41 5.32 -22.19
CA SER A 77 -10.21 4.79 -21.52
C SER A 77 -9.61 5.78 -20.53
N SER A 78 -9.51 7.07 -20.92
CA SER A 78 -9.10 8.13 -20.00
C SER A 78 -10.07 8.24 -18.82
N GLY A 79 -11.37 8.20 -19.07
CA GLY A 79 -12.39 8.31 -18.03
C GLY A 79 -12.39 7.13 -17.07
N LEU A 80 -12.18 5.91 -17.57
CA LEU A 80 -11.94 4.72 -16.76
C LEU A 80 -10.70 4.89 -15.87
N TYR A 81 -9.59 5.37 -16.43
CA TYR A 81 -8.37 5.61 -15.65
C TYR A 81 -8.60 6.66 -14.54
N GLU A 82 -9.19 7.81 -14.89
CA GLU A 82 -9.49 8.89 -13.95
C GLU A 82 -10.41 8.44 -12.82
N SER A 83 -11.47 7.70 -13.14
CA SER A 83 -12.44 7.18 -12.17
C SER A 83 -11.91 6.01 -11.34
N PHE A 84 -11.05 5.17 -11.91
CA PHE A 84 -10.33 4.14 -11.17
C PHE A 84 -9.37 4.76 -10.16
N TYR A 85 -8.60 5.77 -10.56
CA TYR A 85 -7.71 6.48 -9.65
C TYR A 85 -8.49 7.20 -8.53
N HIS A 86 -9.58 7.89 -8.89
CA HIS A 86 -10.44 8.58 -7.92
C HIS A 86 -11.05 7.60 -6.92
N THR A 87 -11.64 6.49 -7.39
CA THR A 87 -12.20 5.45 -6.52
C THR A 87 -11.12 4.77 -5.68
N GLY A 88 -9.96 4.47 -6.28
CA GLY A 88 -8.85 3.79 -5.62
C GLY A 88 -8.24 4.57 -4.46
N SER A 89 -8.24 5.90 -4.53
CA SER A 89 -7.83 6.76 -3.40
C SER A 89 -8.73 6.62 -2.18
N HIS A 90 -10.02 6.35 -2.38
CA HIS A 90 -11.02 6.21 -1.32
C HIS A 90 -11.37 4.74 -0.99
N ALA A 91 -10.89 3.77 -1.77
CA ALA A 91 -11.26 2.35 -1.63
C ALA A 91 -10.80 1.70 -0.32
N LEU A 92 -9.96 2.38 0.46
CA LEU A 92 -9.40 1.87 1.73
C LEU A 92 -9.90 2.66 2.94
N GLU A 93 -10.86 3.54 2.74
CA GLU A 93 -11.57 4.23 3.81
C GLU A 93 -12.63 3.31 4.44
N ASP A 94 -13.04 3.62 5.66
CA ASP A 94 -14.12 2.88 6.31
C ASP A 94 -15.46 3.18 5.64
N VAL A 95 -16.46 2.34 5.94
CA VAL A 95 -17.80 2.47 5.38
C VAL A 95 -18.36 3.88 5.64
N GLY A 96 -18.65 4.61 4.55
CA GLY A 96 -19.25 5.94 4.58
C GLY A 96 -18.28 7.12 4.68
N GLN A 97 -16.96 6.89 4.72
CA GLN A 97 -15.94 7.95 4.76
C GLN A 97 -15.62 8.58 3.39
N GLY A 98 -16.28 8.14 2.31
CA GLY A 98 -16.00 8.59 0.95
C GLY A 98 -16.36 10.04 0.68
N PHE A 99 -15.87 10.54 -0.46
CA PHE A 99 -16.11 11.90 -0.90
C PHE A 99 -17.53 12.11 -1.50
N ALA A 100 -18.14 13.28 -1.23
CA ALA A 100 -19.44 13.70 -1.77
C ALA A 100 -20.62 12.75 -1.45
N LEU A 101 -21.78 12.98 -2.08
CA LEU A 101 -23.01 12.21 -1.83
C LEU A 101 -22.85 10.70 -2.10
N ALA A 102 -23.46 9.86 -1.27
CA ALA A 102 -23.61 8.43 -1.53
C ALA A 102 -24.96 8.11 -2.20
N ILE A 103 -24.92 7.31 -3.27
CA ILE A 103 -26.08 6.76 -3.97
C ILE A 103 -26.04 5.24 -3.79
N LEU A 104 -27.09 4.66 -3.19
CA LEU A 104 -27.15 3.23 -2.83
C LEU A 104 -25.94 2.76 -1.98
N GLY A 105 -25.47 3.60 -1.06
CA GLY A 105 -24.33 3.29 -0.18
C GLY A 105 -22.95 3.44 -0.83
N LEU A 106 -22.88 3.87 -2.09
CA LEU A 106 -21.62 4.10 -2.81
C LEU A 106 -21.49 5.57 -3.20
N HIS A 107 -20.34 6.17 -2.90
CA HIS A 107 -20.04 7.56 -3.19
C HIS A 107 -19.87 7.83 -4.69
N THR A 108 -20.06 9.10 -5.09
CA THR A 108 -20.10 9.50 -6.50
C THR A 108 -18.89 9.07 -7.35
N GLN A 109 -17.68 8.97 -6.76
CA GLN A 109 -16.47 8.51 -7.47
C GLN A 109 -16.62 7.10 -8.05
N PHE A 110 -17.29 6.19 -7.33
CA PHE A 110 -17.56 4.83 -7.82
C PHE A 110 -18.53 4.84 -9.00
N TRP A 111 -19.57 5.68 -8.93
CA TRP A 111 -20.56 5.79 -10.00
C TRP A 111 -19.97 6.34 -11.30
N ALA A 112 -18.99 7.24 -11.22
CA ALA A 112 -18.24 7.66 -12.40
C ALA A 112 -17.54 6.47 -13.09
N LEU A 113 -16.90 5.58 -12.31
CA LEU A 113 -16.27 4.36 -12.84
C LEU A 113 -17.29 3.45 -13.53
N PHE A 114 -18.45 3.24 -12.89
CA PHE A 114 -19.54 2.47 -13.48
C PHE A 114 -20.06 3.08 -14.80
N VAL A 115 -20.17 4.41 -14.88
CA VAL A 115 -20.60 5.12 -16.09
C VAL A 115 -19.60 4.91 -17.23
N PHE A 116 -18.29 5.10 -17.00
CA PHE A 116 -17.30 4.89 -18.06
C PHE A 116 -17.19 3.44 -18.49
N PHE A 117 -17.32 2.48 -17.57
CA PHE A 117 -17.46 1.07 -17.91
C PHE A 117 -18.68 0.82 -18.80
N SER A 118 -19.84 1.40 -18.43
CA SER A 118 -21.07 1.31 -19.21
C SER A 118 -20.92 1.92 -20.60
N VAL A 119 -20.18 3.01 -20.76
CA VAL A 119 -19.88 3.58 -22.09
C VAL A 119 -19.14 2.58 -22.97
N VAL A 120 -18.10 1.92 -22.45
CA VAL A 120 -17.34 0.91 -23.21
C VAL A 120 -18.23 -0.29 -23.58
N ALA A 121 -18.97 -0.82 -22.61
CA ALA A 121 -19.86 -1.97 -22.82
C ALA A 121 -20.97 -1.64 -23.83
N LEU A 122 -21.65 -0.50 -23.68
CA LEU A 122 -22.69 -0.06 -24.61
C LEU A 122 -22.12 0.22 -26.00
N LEU A 123 -20.96 0.87 -26.11
CA LEU A 123 -20.30 1.09 -27.39
C LEU A 123 -20.02 -0.25 -28.09
N ALA A 124 -19.48 -1.24 -27.39
CA ALA A 124 -19.24 -2.58 -27.94
C ALA A 124 -20.53 -3.24 -28.45
N VAL A 125 -21.62 -3.17 -27.67
CA VAL A 125 -22.94 -3.68 -28.09
C VAL A 125 -23.46 -2.93 -29.34
N LEU A 126 -23.35 -1.61 -29.37
CA LEU A 126 -23.79 -0.80 -30.51
C LEU A 126 -23.03 -1.13 -31.79
N LEU A 127 -21.74 -1.47 -31.69
CA LEU A 127 -20.91 -1.82 -32.83
C LEU A 127 -21.34 -3.11 -33.54
N PHE A 128 -22.01 -4.05 -32.86
CA PHE A 128 -22.63 -5.21 -33.53
C PHE A 128 -23.72 -4.81 -34.53
N PHE A 129 -24.32 -3.64 -34.32
CA PHE A 129 -25.36 -3.07 -35.19
C PHE A 129 -24.83 -1.95 -36.08
N ALA A 130 -23.50 -1.75 -36.13
CA ALA A 130 -22.91 -0.67 -36.90
C ALA A 130 -23.17 -0.86 -38.40
N PRO A 131 -23.55 0.22 -39.11
CA PRO A 131 -23.53 0.21 -40.56
C PRO A 131 -22.09 0.14 -41.06
N ASN A 132 -21.89 -0.29 -42.31
CA ASN A 132 -20.59 -0.19 -42.97
C ASN A 132 -20.07 1.25 -42.92
N ALA A 133 -18.75 1.43 -42.84
CA ALA A 133 -18.15 2.75 -42.90
C ALA A 133 -18.57 3.46 -44.19
N GLN A 134 -19.11 4.68 -44.07
CA GLN A 134 -19.61 5.45 -45.21
C GLN A 134 -18.77 6.73 -45.44
N PRO A 135 -18.69 7.21 -46.69
CA PRO A 135 -18.16 8.55 -46.97
C PRO A 135 -19.01 9.63 -46.32
N PHE A 136 -18.50 10.86 -46.24
CA PHE A 136 -19.20 11.98 -45.61
C PHE A 136 -20.59 12.18 -46.23
N LYS A 137 -21.63 12.16 -45.39
CA LYS A 137 -23.01 12.43 -45.78
C LYS A 137 -23.69 13.24 -44.70
N ASP A 138 -24.27 14.38 -45.07
CA ASP A 138 -25.13 15.15 -44.19
C ASP A 138 -26.41 14.35 -43.91
N ARG A 139 -26.56 13.87 -42.67
CA ARG A 139 -27.75 13.13 -42.26
C ARG A 139 -28.82 14.09 -41.75
N LEU A 140 -30.04 13.96 -42.30
CA LEU A 140 -31.22 14.60 -41.72
C LEU A 140 -31.55 13.94 -40.38
N LEU A 141 -31.66 14.76 -39.33
CA LEU A 141 -31.91 14.29 -37.97
C LEU A 141 -33.42 14.16 -37.71
N ASN A 142 -33.82 13.04 -37.11
CA ASN A 142 -35.19 12.89 -36.60
C ASN A 142 -35.36 13.59 -35.24
N THR A 143 -36.58 13.59 -34.70
CA THR A 143 -36.91 14.27 -33.43
C THR A 143 -36.06 13.81 -32.26
N LEU A 144 -35.85 12.50 -32.11
CA LEU A 144 -35.01 11.93 -31.04
C LEU A 144 -33.55 12.41 -31.17
N GLN A 145 -32.99 12.33 -32.37
CA GLN A 145 -31.62 12.78 -32.64
C GLN A 145 -31.47 14.28 -32.37
N LYS A 146 -32.42 15.11 -32.82
CA LYS A 146 -32.45 16.55 -32.52
C LYS A 146 -32.53 16.81 -31.01
N SER A 147 -33.34 16.05 -30.27
CA SER A 147 -33.46 16.20 -28.82
C SER A 147 -32.13 15.97 -28.10
N ALA A 148 -31.31 15.01 -28.56
CA ALA A 148 -29.98 14.77 -28.01
C ALA A 148 -29.05 15.99 -28.16
N PHE A 149 -29.11 16.71 -29.29
CA PHE A 149 -28.39 17.96 -29.48
C PHE A 149 -28.87 19.06 -28.52
N TYR A 150 -30.18 19.26 -28.41
CA TYR A 150 -30.72 20.29 -27.50
C TYR A 150 -30.35 20.02 -26.05
N VAL A 151 -30.51 18.78 -25.58
CA VAL A 151 -30.13 18.38 -24.21
C VAL A 151 -28.64 18.59 -23.99
N PHE A 152 -27.79 18.25 -24.96
CA PHE A 152 -26.35 18.51 -24.89
C PHE A 152 -26.04 19.98 -24.65
N PHE A 153 -26.57 20.89 -25.47
CA PHE A 153 -26.30 22.32 -25.32
C PHE A 153 -26.79 22.88 -23.97
N ILE A 154 -27.97 22.44 -23.50
CA ILE A 154 -28.53 22.87 -22.22
C ILE A 154 -27.65 22.38 -21.05
N VAL A 155 -27.34 21.09 -21.02
CA VAL A 155 -26.56 20.47 -19.93
C VAL A 155 -25.14 21.02 -19.89
N VAL A 156 -24.49 21.17 -21.05
CA VAL A 156 -23.11 21.68 -21.15
C VAL A 156 -23.07 23.17 -20.80
N GLY A 157 -24.02 23.97 -21.30
CA GLY A 157 -24.12 25.38 -20.97
C GLY A 157 -24.30 25.62 -19.47
N SER A 158 -25.18 24.85 -18.84
CA SER A 158 -25.34 24.91 -17.38
C SER A 158 -24.10 24.43 -16.63
N ASN A 159 -23.39 23.39 -17.10
CA ASN A 159 -22.15 22.93 -16.45
C ASN A 159 -21.06 24.00 -16.53
N ALA A 160 -20.96 24.72 -17.65
CA ALA A 160 -20.04 25.84 -17.80
C ALA A 160 -20.37 26.98 -16.83
N ILE A 161 -21.66 27.31 -16.64
CA ILE A 161 -22.09 28.30 -15.63
C ILE A 161 -21.73 27.83 -14.22
N GLN A 162 -22.02 26.56 -13.89
CA GLN A 162 -21.68 26.00 -12.59
C GLN A 162 -20.17 26.09 -12.33
N ALA A 163 -19.34 25.67 -13.30
CA ALA A 163 -17.89 25.71 -13.20
C ALA A 163 -17.37 27.14 -13.04
N PHE A 164 -17.91 28.11 -13.78
CA PHE A 164 -17.50 29.51 -13.65
C PHE A 164 -17.81 30.06 -12.26
N VAL A 165 -18.99 29.77 -11.70
CA VAL A 165 -19.39 30.23 -10.37
C VAL A 165 -18.57 29.56 -9.27
N SER A 166 -18.38 28.24 -9.33
CA SER A 166 -17.70 27.48 -8.27
C SER A 166 -16.18 27.61 -8.31
N THR A 167 -15.60 27.59 -9.51
CA THR A 167 -14.16 27.41 -9.73
C THR A 167 -13.50 28.68 -10.25
N GLY A 168 -14.26 29.55 -10.91
CA GLY A 168 -13.77 30.81 -11.46
C GLY A 168 -13.27 30.72 -12.90
N PRO A 169 -12.98 31.88 -13.52
CA PRO A 169 -12.31 31.92 -14.82
C PRO A 169 -10.87 31.43 -14.72
N PHE A 170 -10.26 31.14 -15.87
CA PHE A 170 -8.81 30.98 -15.96
C PHE A 170 -8.09 32.18 -15.29
N PRO A 171 -7.04 31.98 -14.46
CA PRO A 171 -6.24 30.77 -14.25
C PRO A 171 -6.68 29.85 -13.09
N TYR A 172 -7.84 30.06 -12.49
CA TYR A 172 -8.31 29.23 -11.36
C TYR A 172 -8.70 27.82 -11.83
N ILE A 173 -8.52 26.82 -10.95
CA ILE A 173 -8.80 25.40 -11.25
C ILE A 173 -9.53 24.72 -10.09
N GLY A 174 -10.13 23.56 -10.37
CA GLY A 174 -10.98 22.84 -9.42
C GLY A 174 -10.25 22.51 -8.11
N GLN A 175 -11.00 22.46 -7.00
CA GLN A 175 -10.48 22.19 -5.66
C GLN A 175 -10.50 20.70 -5.34
N SER A 176 -9.59 20.25 -4.48
CA SER A 176 -9.65 18.89 -3.93
C SER A 176 -10.83 18.78 -2.96
N ASP A 177 -10.95 19.74 -2.05
CA ASP A 177 -12.04 19.87 -1.08
C ASP A 177 -12.89 21.10 -1.40
N PRO A 178 -13.83 21.01 -2.36
CA PRO A 178 -14.68 22.13 -2.75
C PRO A 178 -15.63 22.59 -1.65
N VAL A 179 -15.80 23.91 -1.54
CA VAL A 179 -16.87 24.52 -0.74
C VAL A 179 -18.25 24.26 -1.35
N ARG A 180 -19.28 24.30 -0.50
CA ARG A 180 -20.70 24.17 -0.91
C ARG A 180 -21.04 25.13 -2.05
N PHE A 181 -21.79 24.66 -3.05
CA PHE A 181 -22.18 25.51 -4.18
C PHE A 181 -23.09 26.65 -3.72
N SER A 182 -22.79 27.87 -4.16
CA SER A 182 -23.59 29.05 -3.88
C SER A 182 -23.61 29.99 -5.08
N TRP A 183 -24.74 30.64 -5.30
CA TRP A 183 -24.87 31.73 -6.26
C TRP A 183 -24.26 33.04 -5.74
N ASN A 184 -23.98 33.14 -4.43
CA ASN A 184 -23.26 34.26 -3.86
C ASN A 184 -21.75 34.07 -4.11
N LEU A 185 -21.21 34.79 -5.09
CA LEU A 185 -19.79 34.69 -5.47
C LEU A 185 -18.80 34.98 -4.34
N LYS A 186 -19.22 35.67 -3.26
CA LYS A 186 -18.38 35.89 -2.07
C LYS A 186 -18.15 34.62 -1.25
N GLU A 187 -19.01 33.61 -1.42
CA GLU A 187 -18.90 32.30 -0.78
C GLU A 187 -18.09 31.32 -1.63
N SER A 188 -17.86 31.64 -2.91
CA SER A 188 -17.00 30.86 -3.78
C SER A 188 -15.53 31.08 -3.42
N VAL A 189 -14.76 29.98 -3.42
CA VAL A 189 -13.30 30.03 -3.31
C VAL A 189 -12.75 29.76 -4.70
N TRP A 190 -11.87 30.62 -5.20
CA TRP A 190 -11.16 30.41 -6.47
C TRP A 190 -9.67 30.26 -6.16
N SER A 191 -9.05 29.17 -6.60
CA SER A 191 -7.69 28.81 -6.19
C SER A 191 -6.83 28.37 -7.38
N MET A 192 -5.53 28.65 -7.27
CA MET A 192 -4.47 28.19 -8.18
C MET A 192 -3.58 27.10 -7.54
N GLU A 193 -3.88 26.67 -6.31
CA GLU A 193 -3.01 25.78 -5.52
C GLU A 193 -2.73 24.44 -6.20
N ASN A 194 -3.74 23.88 -6.88
CA ASN A 194 -3.63 22.57 -7.51
C ASN A 194 -2.75 22.56 -8.78
N TRP A 195 -2.21 23.70 -9.24
CA TRP A 195 -1.31 23.75 -10.40
C TRP A 195 0.00 23.01 -10.11
N ASP A 196 0.46 23.01 -8.86
CA ASP A 196 1.62 22.22 -8.44
C ASP A 196 1.35 20.72 -8.57
N HIS A 197 0.11 20.31 -8.30
CA HIS A 197 -0.41 18.98 -8.61
C HIS A 197 -0.70 18.76 -10.09
N LEU A 198 -0.21 19.59 -11.03
CA LEU A 198 -0.13 19.28 -12.46
C LEU A 198 1.31 19.30 -13.05
N LYS A 199 2.34 19.61 -12.25
CA LYS A 199 3.76 19.58 -12.67
C LYS A 199 4.31 18.17 -12.93
N PHE A 200 5.16 18.05 -13.95
CA PHE A 200 5.96 16.86 -14.34
C PHE A 200 7.46 17.11 -14.10
N PRO A 201 8.28 16.07 -13.86
CA PRO A 201 7.97 14.64 -13.85
C PRO A 201 7.31 14.15 -12.54
N ARG A 202 6.58 13.03 -12.60
CA ARG A 202 5.99 12.36 -11.44
C ARG A 202 6.34 10.89 -11.38
N SER A 203 6.41 10.38 -10.16
CA SER A 203 6.38 8.93 -9.97
C SER A 203 4.99 8.39 -10.30
N VAL A 204 4.96 7.38 -11.16
CA VAL A 204 3.74 6.64 -11.53
C VAL A 204 3.11 5.97 -10.30
N LEU A 205 3.92 5.60 -9.29
CA LEU A 205 3.46 4.95 -8.06
C LEU A 205 2.98 5.95 -6.99
N GLY A 206 3.10 7.26 -7.22
CA GLY A 206 2.64 8.29 -6.30
C GLY A 206 3.19 8.11 -4.88
N ARG A 207 2.32 8.12 -3.87
CA ARG A 207 2.70 7.91 -2.45
C ARG A 207 3.32 6.53 -2.15
N ARG A 208 3.15 5.55 -3.04
CA ARG A 208 3.68 4.18 -2.92
C ARG A 208 5.07 4.01 -3.53
N ASP A 209 5.64 5.06 -4.11
CA ASP A 209 7.00 5.07 -4.63
C ASP A 209 8.03 5.17 -3.49
N VAL A 210 8.11 4.10 -2.71
CA VAL A 210 8.95 4.01 -1.50
C VAL A 210 10.26 3.25 -1.74
N GLY A 211 10.36 2.52 -2.85
CA GLY A 211 11.46 1.60 -3.14
C GLY A 211 11.37 0.29 -2.35
N GLU A 212 12.26 -0.66 -2.64
CA GLU A 212 12.43 -1.86 -1.82
C GLU A 212 13.16 -1.51 -0.51
N PRO A 213 12.87 -2.21 0.60
CA PRO A 213 13.59 -2.00 1.85
C PRO A 213 15.04 -2.44 1.72
N LEU A 214 15.92 -1.82 2.51
CA LEU A 214 17.32 -2.25 2.59
C LEU A 214 17.38 -3.72 3.02
N LYS A 215 18.16 -4.53 2.30
CA LYS A 215 18.41 -5.92 2.72
C LYS A 215 19.09 -5.93 4.09
N LEU A 216 18.67 -6.83 4.98
CA LEU A 216 19.29 -6.97 6.31
C LEU A 216 20.77 -7.36 6.22
N SER A 217 21.20 -8.00 5.12
CA SER A 217 22.60 -8.32 4.82
C SER A 217 23.42 -7.13 4.31
N ALA A 218 22.81 -6.05 3.84
CA ALA A 218 23.53 -4.87 3.36
C ALA A 218 24.23 -4.16 4.52
N LEU A 219 25.44 -3.63 4.31
CA LEU A 219 26.16 -2.91 5.35
C LEU A 219 25.43 -1.61 5.73
N PRO A 220 25.48 -1.19 7.02
CA PRO A 220 25.03 0.14 7.41
C PRO A 220 25.94 1.23 6.81
N GLU A 221 25.43 2.45 6.71
CA GLU A 221 26.23 3.62 6.34
C GLU A 221 27.18 4.01 7.48
N ASP A 222 26.71 3.89 8.73
CA ASP A 222 27.47 4.20 9.92
C ASP A 222 27.22 3.15 11.01
N ASN A 223 28.28 2.60 11.60
CA ASN A 223 28.19 1.62 12.69
C ASN A 223 28.82 2.13 14.00
N ASP A 224 28.87 3.46 14.17
CA ASP A 224 29.37 4.13 15.37
C ASP A 224 28.23 4.70 16.23
N TYR A 225 28.13 4.24 17.48
CA TYR A 225 27.13 4.77 18.42
C TYR A 225 27.37 6.21 18.84
N ASP A 226 28.59 6.74 18.71
CA ASP A 226 28.87 8.14 18.97
C ASP A 226 28.13 9.07 17.99
N HIS A 227 27.83 8.57 16.79
CA HIS A 227 27.08 9.30 15.76
C HIS A 227 25.56 9.11 15.83
N SER A 228 25.08 8.25 16.75
CA SER A 228 23.66 7.98 16.99
C SER A 228 22.86 9.27 17.18
N PRO A 229 21.59 9.34 16.71
CA PRO A 229 20.72 10.48 16.98
C PRO A 229 20.39 10.64 18.47
N LEU A 230 20.62 9.61 19.29
CA LEU A 230 20.38 9.59 20.72
C LEU A 230 21.67 9.86 21.51
N GLU A 231 21.52 10.43 22.71
CA GLU A 231 22.59 10.51 23.70
C GLU A 231 22.85 9.13 24.32
N ILE A 232 24.08 8.64 24.21
CA ILE A 232 24.48 7.32 24.69
C ILE A 232 25.29 7.47 25.99
N ALA A 233 24.74 6.99 27.11
CA ALA A 233 25.41 7.03 28.42
C ALA A 233 25.93 5.66 28.88
N LYS A 234 25.40 4.57 28.32
CA LYS A 234 25.75 3.19 28.66
C LYS A 234 26.23 2.44 27.42
N THR A 235 27.17 1.52 27.59
CA THR A 235 27.67 0.68 26.51
C THR A 235 27.68 -0.78 26.92
N LEU A 236 27.34 -1.67 26.00
CA LEU A 236 27.43 -3.12 26.20
C LEU A 236 28.81 -3.63 25.82
N LYS A 237 29.21 -4.75 26.43
CA LYS A 237 30.48 -5.42 26.13
C LYS A 237 30.24 -6.76 25.44
N ILE A 238 31.12 -7.08 24.51
CA ILE A 238 31.16 -8.41 23.88
C ILE A 238 31.76 -9.38 24.90
N GLY A 239 30.98 -10.36 25.32
CA GLY A 239 31.44 -11.48 26.14
C GLY A 239 32.09 -12.57 25.30
N LYS A 240 31.48 -12.92 24.16
CA LYS A 240 31.95 -13.98 23.26
C LYS A 240 31.74 -13.57 21.80
N LYS A 241 32.66 -13.98 20.92
CA LYS A 241 32.56 -13.87 19.46
C LYS A 241 32.85 -15.24 18.84
N GLU A 242 31.99 -15.71 17.95
CA GLU A 242 32.21 -16.96 17.21
C GLU A 242 31.60 -16.89 15.79
N GLU A 243 32.21 -17.58 14.83
CA GLU A 243 31.64 -17.74 13.50
C GLU A 243 30.65 -18.92 13.52
N LEU A 244 29.45 -18.72 12.96
CA LEU A 244 28.47 -19.79 12.84
C LEU A 244 28.93 -20.81 11.79
N SER A 245 29.01 -22.08 12.18
CA SER A 245 29.46 -23.17 11.29
C SER A 245 28.36 -23.79 10.44
N LEU A 246 27.09 -23.46 10.72
CA LEU A 246 25.94 -23.99 9.98
C LEU A 246 25.94 -23.50 8.52
N LYS A 247 25.68 -24.42 7.59
CA LYS A 247 25.49 -24.08 6.18
C LYS A 247 24.06 -23.63 5.96
N LEU A 248 23.89 -22.32 5.80
CA LEU A 248 22.62 -21.69 5.52
C LEU A 248 22.58 -21.17 4.08
N ASN A 249 21.38 -20.99 3.53
CA ASN A 249 21.17 -20.49 2.18
C ASN A 249 21.29 -18.95 2.08
N GLY A 250 21.62 -18.23 3.16
CA GLY A 250 21.78 -16.77 3.17
C GLY A 250 22.15 -16.19 4.54
N ALA A 251 22.20 -14.86 4.63
CA ALA A 251 22.36 -14.14 5.90
C ALA A 251 21.18 -14.42 6.84
N ILE A 252 21.46 -14.60 8.14
CA ILE A 252 20.41 -14.74 9.15
C ILE A 252 19.67 -13.42 9.31
N THR A 253 18.34 -13.47 9.27
CA THR A 253 17.45 -12.33 9.42
C THR A 253 16.61 -12.36 10.69
N ASP A 254 16.48 -13.52 11.33
CA ASP A 254 15.93 -13.62 12.66
C ASP A 254 16.46 -14.85 13.41
N LEU A 255 16.46 -14.76 14.73
CA LEU A 255 16.90 -15.78 15.67
C LEU A 255 15.96 -15.81 16.88
N SER A 256 15.26 -16.93 17.07
CA SER A 256 14.46 -17.20 18.28
C SER A 256 14.95 -18.46 18.97
N PHE A 257 14.91 -18.48 20.30
CA PHE A 257 15.28 -19.63 21.12
C PHE A 257 14.09 -20.11 21.95
N ASN A 258 14.02 -21.42 22.14
CA ASN A 258 13.23 -22.12 23.15
C ASN A 258 14.17 -23.04 23.95
N GLU A 259 13.70 -23.73 25.00
CA GLU A 259 14.50 -24.53 25.92
C GLU A 259 15.50 -25.46 25.21
N ASP A 260 15.04 -26.21 24.19
CA ASP A 260 15.86 -27.21 23.51
C ASP A 260 16.26 -26.85 22.07
N LYS A 261 15.60 -25.86 21.46
CA LYS A 261 15.68 -25.60 20.01
C LYS A 261 15.80 -24.11 19.73
N ALA A 262 16.32 -23.78 18.56
CA ALA A 262 16.26 -22.44 18.02
C ALA A 262 15.67 -22.44 16.59
N ILE A 263 15.05 -21.32 16.24
CA ILE A 263 14.60 -21.01 14.89
C ILE A 263 15.60 -20.00 14.31
N LEU A 264 16.11 -20.30 13.12
CA LEU A 264 16.86 -19.36 12.30
C LEU A 264 16.10 -19.11 11.01
N THR A 265 15.92 -17.84 10.66
CA THR A 265 15.47 -17.46 9.31
C THR A 265 16.56 -16.80 8.52
N THR A 266 16.49 -16.88 7.20
CA THR A 266 17.44 -16.24 6.31
C THR A 266 16.79 -15.29 5.31
N GLU A 267 17.62 -14.45 4.69
CA GLU A 267 17.19 -13.48 3.69
C GLU A 267 16.57 -14.11 2.43
N ASN A 268 16.89 -15.39 2.16
CA ASN A 268 16.41 -16.17 1.02
C ASN A 268 15.27 -17.11 1.42
N GLN A 269 14.39 -16.65 2.31
CA GLN A 269 13.18 -17.34 2.76
C GLN A 269 13.43 -18.76 3.29
N GLY A 270 14.65 -19.00 3.81
CA GLY A 270 14.98 -20.23 4.50
C GLY A 270 14.54 -20.17 5.95
N LEU A 271 14.04 -21.28 6.46
CA LEU A 271 13.84 -21.51 7.89
C LEU A 271 14.55 -22.78 8.30
N TYR A 272 15.32 -22.69 9.38
CA TYR A 272 16.07 -23.80 9.95
C TYR A 272 15.67 -23.99 11.40
N LEU A 273 15.24 -25.21 11.74
CA LEU A 273 15.13 -25.65 13.12
C LEU A 273 16.47 -26.25 13.54
N VAL A 274 17.09 -25.68 14.56
CA VAL A 274 18.44 -26.04 14.99
C VAL A 274 18.48 -26.35 16.47
N SER A 275 19.54 -27.03 16.90
CA SER A 275 19.83 -27.21 18.32
C SER A 275 20.08 -25.86 19.01
N ASN A 276 19.75 -25.75 20.30
CA ASN A 276 19.94 -24.51 21.07
C ASN A 276 21.40 -24.00 21.08
N ASP A 277 22.38 -24.89 20.91
CA ASP A 277 23.80 -24.52 20.77
C ASP A 277 24.21 -24.05 19.36
N LEU A 278 23.25 -23.99 18.42
CA LEU A 278 23.41 -23.57 17.04
C LEU A 278 24.42 -24.40 16.22
N LYS A 279 24.59 -25.69 16.55
CA LYS A 279 25.54 -26.57 15.83
C LYS A 279 24.91 -27.63 14.93
N THR A 280 23.64 -27.96 15.13
CA THR A 280 22.96 -29.02 14.38
C THR A 280 21.67 -28.50 13.76
N ILE A 281 21.47 -28.74 12.46
CA ILE A 281 20.18 -28.51 11.78
C ILE A 281 19.34 -29.79 11.90
N HIS A 282 18.15 -29.67 12.48
CA HIS A 282 17.19 -30.76 12.62
C HIS A 282 16.27 -30.86 11.40
N SER A 283 15.79 -29.73 10.90
CA SER A 283 14.98 -29.65 9.68
C SER A 283 15.13 -28.28 9.05
N HIS A 284 14.83 -28.20 7.75
CA HIS A 284 14.95 -26.99 6.95
C HIS A 284 13.84 -26.93 5.92
N MET A 285 13.36 -25.72 5.65
CA MET A 285 12.52 -25.43 4.49
C MET A 285 12.95 -24.14 3.79
N VAL A 286 12.60 -24.03 2.51
CA VAL A 286 12.59 -22.78 1.76
C VAL A 286 11.17 -22.54 1.28
N LEU A 287 10.57 -21.42 1.67
CA LEU A 287 9.20 -21.08 1.29
C LEU A 287 9.14 -20.65 -0.18
N ASP A 288 8.11 -21.09 -0.92
CA ASP A 288 7.73 -20.41 -2.15
C ASP A 288 7.09 -19.06 -1.78
N SER A 289 7.89 -18.01 -1.88
CA SER A 289 7.50 -16.64 -1.54
C SER A 289 6.38 -16.09 -2.41
N TYR A 290 6.12 -16.64 -3.60
CA TYR A 290 5.13 -16.12 -4.55
C TYR A 290 3.81 -16.90 -4.55
N TYR A 291 3.77 -18.08 -3.93
CA TYR A 291 2.53 -18.82 -3.80
C TYR A 291 1.51 -18.08 -2.90
N SER A 292 0.27 -17.96 -3.39
CA SER A 292 -0.84 -17.30 -2.68
C SER A 292 -0.51 -15.84 -2.28
N ALA A 293 -0.58 -15.50 -0.99
CA ALA A 293 -0.13 -14.22 -0.49
C ALA A 293 1.40 -14.18 -0.46
N THR A 294 1.99 -13.25 -1.21
CA THR A 294 3.44 -13.08 -1.26
C THR A 294 4.00 -12.81 0.13
N VAL A 295 4.98 -13.60 0.55
CA VAL A 295 5.73 -13.38 1.80
C VAL A 295 7.10 -12.85 1.40
N GLY A 296 7.41 -11.61 1.80
CA GLY A 296 8.69 -11.00 1.50
C GLY A 296 9.85 -11.63 2.27
N ALA A 297 11.00 -10.95 2.33
CA ALA A 297 12.13 -11.42 3.13
C ALA A 297 11.71 -11.63 4.58
N PHE A 298 12.12 -12.73 5.21
CA PHE A 298 11.76 -13.03 6.59
C PHE A 298 12.43 -12.04 7.53
N VAL A 299 11.69 -11.49 8.48
CA VAL A 299 12.17 -10.50 9.46
C VAL A 299 11.78 -10.86 10.90
N GLY A 300 11.18 -12.03 11.09
CA GLY A 300 10.75 -12.54 12.39
C GLY A 300 10.22 -13.95 12.26
N ALA A 301 10.60 -14.83 13.17
CA ALA A 301 9.96 -16.13 13.32
C ALA A 301 9.94 -16.55 14.79
N ASP A 302 8.82 -17.13 15.21
CA ASP A 302 8.68 -17.61 16.58
C ASP A 302 7.70 -18.77 16.69
N PHE A 303 7.81 -19.53 17.78
CA PHE A 303 6.82 -20.53 18.12
C PHE A 303 5.52 -19.88 18.61
N ASN A 304 4.39 -20.48 18.27
CA ASN A 304 3.11 -20.18 18.91
C ASN A 304 2.81 -21.21 20.01
N GLU A 305 1.64 -21.07 20.63
CA GLU A 305 1.17 -21.91 21.74
C GLU A 305 0.95 -23.38 21.32
N ASP A 306 0.75 -23.63 20.03
CA ASP A 306 0.53 -24.96 19.44
C ASP A 306 1.83 -25.57 18.86
N GLU A 307 2.99 -25.01 19.21
CA GLU A 307 4.31 -25.36 18.66
C GLU A 307 4.47 -25.17 17.14
N ASN A 308 3.51 -24.51 16.47
CA ASN A 308 3.68 -24.06 15.10
C ASN A 308 4.65 -22.88 15.06
N ILE A 309 5.26 -22.68 13.90
CA ILE A 309 6.19 -21.60 13.67
C ILE A 309 5.49 -20.51 12.85
N VAL A 310 5.39 -19.32 13.42
CA VAL A 310 4.82 -18.15 12.76
C VAL A 310 5.97 -17.32 12.20
N ILE A 311 6.01 -17.19 10.88
CA ILE A 311 7.03 -16.44 10.14
C ILE A 311 6.41 -15.14 9.64
N MET A 312 7.12 -14.03 9.82
CA MET A 312 6.72 -12.70 9.36
C MET A 312 7.64 -12.22 8.23
N GLY A 313 7.05 -11.87 7.08
CA GLY A 313 7.75 -11.23 5.98
C GLY A 313 7.81 -9.70 6.13
N ASN A 314 8.81 -9.07 5.51
CA ASN A 314 9.01 -7.62 5.52
C ASN A 314 7.82 -6.81 4.98
N ASN A 315 6.95 -7.44 4.19
CA ASN A 315 5.73 -6.87 3.63
C ASN A 315 4.49 -7.08 4.51
N LYS A 316 4.68 -7.53 5.76
CA LYS A 316 3.64 -7.78 6.78
C LYS A 316 2.66 -8.90 6.41
N THR A 317 3.08 -9.78 5.50
CA THR A 317 2.43 -11.07 5.28
C THR A 317 3.10 -12.09 6.19
N SER A 318 2.29 -12.86 6.91
CA SER A 318 2.77 -13.95 7.75
C SER A 318 2.35 -15.30 7.19
N VAL A 319 3.17 -16.32 7.44
CA VAL A 319 2.83 -17.72 7.20
C VAL A 319 3.05 -18.50 8.49
N GLU A 320 2.14 -19.41 8.78
CA GLU A 320 2.24 -20.35 9.90
C GLU A 320 2.49 -21.73 9.34
N ILE A 321 3.51 -22.42 9.87
CA ILE A 321 3.91 -23.76 9.44
C ILE A 321 4.06 -24.67 10.65
N THR A 322 3.91 -25.97 10.44
CA THR A 322 4.16 -26.96 11.48
C THR A 322 5.17 -28.00 11.01
N PRO A 323 6.22 -28.32 11.80
CA PRO A 323 7.10 -29.44 11.50
C PRO A 323 6.31 -30.76 11.57
N ASN A 324 6.32 -31.54 10.49
CA ASN A 324 5.62 -32.82 10.43
C ASN A 324 6.46 -33.88 9.71
N LYS A 325 6.85 -34.92 10.46
CA LYS A 325 7.64 -36.05 9.94
C LYS A 325 6.90 -36.91 8.91
N ASN A 326 5.58 -36.80 8.84
CA ASN A 326 4.72 -37.52 7.90
C ASN A 326 4.13 -36.58 6.84
N ALA A 327 4.74 -35.41 6.61
CA ALA A 327 4.22 -34.46 5.64
C ALA A 327 4.27 -35.02 4.21
N SER A 328 3.30 -34.64 3.40
CA SER A 328 3.19 -35.10 2.02
C SER A 328 3.85 -34.08 1.08
N ALA A 329 4.98 -34.46 0.49
CA ALA A 329 5.68 -33.63 -0.48
C ALA A 329 4.77 -33.18 -1.64
N LEU A 330 3.86 -34.04 -2.11
CA LEU A 330 2.93 -33.70 -3.19
C LEU A 330 1.90 -32.65 -2.75
N LYS A 331 1.35 -32.79 -1.53
CA LYS A 331 0.40 -31.83 -0.97
C LYS A 331 1.06 -30.47 -0.73
N ASN A 332 2.33 -30.49 -0.30
CA ASN A 332 3.05 -29.30 0.15
C ASN A 332 3.95 -28.67 -0.92
N PHE A 333 4.03 -29.28 -2.11
CA PHE A 333 4.77 -28.76 -3.26
C PHE A 333 4.46 -27.29 -3.59
N PRO A 334 3.21 -26.79 -3.53
CA PRO A 334 2.94 -25.39 -3.83
C PRO A 334 3.49 -24.41 -2.79
N TYR A 335 3.72 -24.85 -1.55
CA TYR A 335 4.08 -23.97 -0.43
C TYR A 335 5.58 -23.80 -0.26
N PHE A 336 6.36 -24.84 -0.60
CA PHE A 336 7.79 -24.90 -0.32
C PHE A 336 8.60 -25.28 -1.56
N LEU A 337 9.70 -24.56 -1.78
CA LEU A 337 10.74 -24.94 -2.73
C LEU A 337 11.62 -26.07 -2.18
N GLU A 338 11.80 -26.12 -0.86
CA GLU A 338 12.50 -27.18 -0.14
C GLU A 338 11.78 -27.50 1.18
N GLY A 339 11.81 -28.76 1.63
CA GLY A 339 11.23 -29.17 2.92
C GLY A 339 9.75 -29.55 2.90
N ALA A 340 9.14 -29.73 1.72
CA ALA A 340 7.73 -30.10 1.57
C ALA A 340 7.35 -31.48 2.20
N ASP A 341 8.33 -32.34 2.44
CA ASP A 341 8.20 -33.64 3.11
C ASP A 341 8.40 -33.57 4.64
N SER A 342 8.75 -32.39 5.17
CA SER A 342 9.12 -32.18 6.57
C SER A 342 8.26 -31.14 7.28
N PHE A 343 7.45 -30.38 6.54
CA PHE A 343 6.60 -29.31 7.05
C PHE A 343 5.25 -29.30 6.34
N ASP A 344 4.19 -28.92 7.07
CA ASP A 344 2.91 -28.51 6.49
C ASP A 344 2.71 -27.01 6.68
N GLU A 345 2.16 -26.33 5.65
CA GLU A 345 1.62 -24.98 5.82
C GLU A 345 0.26 -25.07 6.52
N VAL A 346 0.09 -24.27 7.58
CA VAL A 346 -1.16 -24.20 8.36
C VAL A 346 -2.03 -23.09 7.79
N GLU A 347 -1.51 -21.86 7.71
CA GLU A 347 -2.23 -20.72 7.15
C GLU A 347 -1.34 -19.53 6.76
N ARG A 348 -1.93 -18.58 6.02
CA ARG A 348 -1.33 -17.28 5.68
C ARG A 348 -2.23 -16.14 6.07
N SER A 349 -1.64 -15.05 6.56
CA SER A 349 -2.35 -13.81 6.90
C SER A 349 -1.62 -12.57 6.35
N ARG A 350 -2.36 -11.46 6.22
CA ARG A 350 -1.88 -10.17 5.73
C ARG A 350 -2.30 -9.09 6.69
N LEU A 351 -1.36 -8.53 7.45
CA LEU A 351 -1.63 -7.46 8.38
C LEU A 351 -1.86 -6.15 7.62
N LYS A 352 -3.05 -5.56 7.80
CA LYS A 352 -3.38 -4.24 7.24
C LYS A 352 -3.14 -3.17 8.29
N THR A 353 -2.27 -2.22 7.97
CA THR A 353 -1.93 -1.08 8.84
C THR A 353 -2.51 0.23 8.30
N SER A 354 -2.77 1.19 9.18
CA SER A 354 -3.21 2.54 8.83
C SER A 354 -2.04 3.51 8.77
N ARG A 355 -1.31 3.69 9.89
CA ARG A 355 -0.18 4.64 9.98
C ARG A 355 1.03 4.14 9.18
N ALA A 356 1.35 2.85 9.29
CA ALA A 356 2.50 2.25 8.64
C ALA A 356 2.21 1.71 7.22
N LYS A 357 1.09 2.08 6.58
CA LYS A 357 0.62 1.48 5.31
C LYS A 357 1.63 1.55 4.15
N ASN A 358 2.45 2.60 4.10
CA ASN A 358 3.48 2.79 3.08
C ASN A 358 4.89 2.38 3.59
N TYR A 359 4.96 1.59 4.64
CA TYR A 359 6.20 1.06 5.20
C TYR A 359 6.25 -0.46 5.04
N TYR A 360 7.42 -0.95 4.65
CA TYR A 360 7.86 -2.31 5.00
C TYR A 360 8.25 -2.35 6.49
N ILE A 361 8.47 -3.55 7.02
CA ILE A 361 9.04 -3.78 8.35
C ILE A 361 10.42 -4.43 8.21
N SER A 362 11.29 -4.21 9.17
CA SER A 362 12.66 -4.76 9.18
C SER A 362 12.90 -5.75 10.32
N ALA A 363 12.03 -5.79 11.32
CA ALA A 363 12.07 -6.76 12.40
C ALA A 363 10.66 -7.04 12.94
N ALA A 364 10.43 -8.27 13.39
CA ALA A 364 9.22 -8.67 14.10
C ALA A 364 9.55 -9.68 15.21
N ARG A 365 8.84 -9.57 16.34
CA ARG A 365 9.00 -10.50 17.46
C ARG A 365 7.65 -10.83 18.08
N ARG A 366 7.36 -12.11 18.25
CA ARG A 366 6.16 -12.59 18.91
C ARG A 366 6.35 -12.56 20.43
N GLY A 367 5.39 -12.00 21.14
CA GLY A 367 5.19 -12.19 22.57
C GLY A 367 3.96 -13.03 22.84
N ALA A 368 3.60 -13.20 24.12
CA ALA A 368 2.45 -14.01 24.51
C ALA A 368 1.13 -13.51 23.88
N LYS A 369 0.80 -12.23 24.07
CA LYS A 369 -0.46 -11.65 23.57
C LYS A 369 -0.34 -11.00 22.19
N PHE A 370 0.79 -10.35 21.93
CA PHE A 370 0.98 -9.53 20.75
C PHE A 370 2.24 -9.93 19.99
N THR A 371 2.22 -9.77 18.68
CA THR A 371 3.42 -9.72 17.85
C THR A 371 3.76 -8.27 17.58
N TYR A 372 4.99 -7.87 17.88
CA TYR A 372 5.48 -6.51 17.66
C TYR A 372 6.29 -6.46 16.37
N LEU A 373 6.04 -5.45 15.53
CA LEU A 373 6.70 -5.24 14.25
C LEU A 373 7.25 -3.81 14.21
N ILE A 374 8.43 -3.64 13.63
CA ILE A 374 9.09 -2.33 13.53
C ILE A 374 9.27 -1.95 12.06
N THR A 375 8.86 -0.73 11.71
CA THR A 375 8.94 -0.22 10.34
C THR A 375 10.37 -0.04 9.85
N ALA A 376 10.61 -0.39 8.59
CA ALA A 376 11.84 -0.09 7.88
C ALA A 376 11.76 1.31 7.24
N PRO A 377 12.72 2.22 7.47
CA PRO A 377 12.75 3.51 6.79
C PRO A 377 12.93 3.34 5.27
N ASN A 378 12.29 4.20 4.48
CA ASN A 378 12.29 4.12 3.02
C ASN A 378 12.56 5.49 2.37
N LYS A 379 12.48 5.60 1.04
CA LYS A 379 12.82 6.83 0.31
C LYS A 379 11.95 8.05 0.71
N ARG A 380 10.70 7.82 1.13
CA ARG A 380 9.73 8.90 1.38
C ARG A 380 9.37 9.05 2.85
N TYR A 381 9.33 7.94 3.58
CA TYR A 381 8.86 7.89 4.96
C TYR A 381 9.95 7.30 5.84
N LYS A 382 10.26 8.00 6.95
CA LYS A 382 11.39 7.69 7.82
C LYS A 382 10.99 7.45 9.27
N ASP A 383 9.75 7.73 9.66
CA ASP A 383 9.34 7.59 11.06
C ASP A 383 9.49 6.13 11.56
N LEU A 384 9.96 6.01 12.80
CA LEU A 384 10.10 4.74 13.51
C LEU A 384 8.78 4.41 14.22
N ILE A 385 7.98 3.54 13.62
CA ILE A 385 6.66 3.15 14.13
C ILE A 385 6.74 1.71 14.64
N ILE A 386 6.21 1.47 15.83
CA ILE A 386 5.93 0.12 16.33
C ILE A 386 4.49 -0.22 16.03
N ILE A 387 4.29 -1.41 15.47
CA ILE A 387 2.99 -2.01 15.22
C ILE A 387 2.82 -3.15 16.21
N SER A 388 1.73 -3.16 16.97
CA SER A 388 1.30 -4.33 17.75
C SER A 388 0.16 -5.04 17.02
N MET A 389 0.35 -6.32 16.75
CA MET A 389 -0.66 -7.21 16.17
C MET A 389 -1.16 -8.15 17.24
N LEU A 390 -2.48 -8.27 17.43
CA LEU A 390 -3.05 -9.24 18.35
C LEU A 390 -2.89 -10.64 17.77
N ASN A 391 -2.32 -11.56 18.56
CA ASN A 391 -1.98 -12.90 18.06
C ASN A 391 -3.21 -13.73 17.70
N SER A 392 -4.33 -13.53 18.41
CA SER A 392 -5.54 -14.36 18.28
C SER A 392 -6.35 -14.12 17.01
N ASP A 393 -6.32 -12.89 16.47
CA ASP A 393 -7.07 -12.52 15.26
C ASP A 393 -6.19 -11.99 14.12
N LYS A 394 -4.88 -11.84 14.38
CA LYS A 394 -3.87 -11.34 13.44
C LYS A 394 -4.23 -9.94 12.90
N GLN A 395 -4.97 -9.15 13.68
CA GLN A 395 -5.33 -7.76 13.37
C GLN A 395 -4.44 -6.77 14.12
N VAL A 396 -4.39 -5.53 13.63
CA VAL A 396 -3.69 -4.43 14.31
C VAL A 396 -4.40 -4.13 15.64
N HIS A 397 -3.63 -4.15 16.72
CA HIS A 397 -4.05 -3.66 18.04
C HIS A 397 -3.68 -2.17 18.21
N GLY A 398 -2.47 -1.78 17.79
CA GLY A 398 -1.99 -0.41 17.89
C GLY A 398 -0.83 -0.11 16.95
N GLU A 399 -0.69 1.16 16.57
CA GLU A 399 0.43 1.68 15.78
C GLU A 399 0.89 2.98 16.42
N PHE A 400 2.11 3.03 16.94
CA PHE A 400 2.58 4.18 17.73
C PHE A 400 3.99 4.61 17.37
N LEU A 401 4.23 5.90 17.57
CA LEU A 401 5.57 6.49 17.57
C LEU A 401 6.10 6.41 19.01
N LEU A 402 7.40 6.15 19.16
CA LEU A 402 8.00 6.03 20.47
C LEU A 402 8.11 7.39 21.17
N GLU A 403 7.67 7.43 22.42
CA GLU A 403 8.01 8.49 23.35
C GLU A 403 9.45 8.30 23.85
N LEU A 404 10.15 9.41 24.10
CA LEU A 404 11.56 9.34 24.48
C LEU A 404 11.78 8.78 25.89
N GLY A 405 10.79 8.85 26.79
CA GLY A 405 10.95 8.41 28.18
C GLY A 405 12.19 9.02 28.83
N ASN A 406 13.16 8.17 29.19
CA ASN A 406 14.45 8.59 29.78
C ASN A 406 15.53 8.92 28.72
N ALA A 407 15.30 8.58 27.45
CA ALA A 407 16.23 8.85 26.37
C ALA A 407 16.19 10.33 25.95
N LYS A 408 17.27 10.79 25.31
CA LYS A 408 17.39 12.16 24.80
C LYS A 408 17.89 12.16 23.38
N LEU A 409 17.26 12.95 22.51
CA LEU A 409 17.72 13.20 21.15
C LEU A 409 18.77 14.32 21.16
N LYS A 410 19.82 14.13 20.36
CA LYS A 410 20.77 15.20 20.02
C LYS A 410 20.06 16.27 19.18
N GLU A 411 20.60 17.50 19.21
CA GLU A 411 19.97 18.65 18.54
C GLU A 411 19.65 18.38 17.07
N LYS A 412 18.42 18.67 16.63
CA LYS A 412 17.91 18.49 15.26
C LYS A 412 17.91 17.05 14.71
N ARG A 413 18.23 16.04 15.53
CA ARG A 413 18.20 14.63 15.15
C ARG A 413 16.82 14.03 15.40
N LYS A 414 16.52 12.89 14.74
CA LYS A 414 15.23 12.20 14.83
C LYS A 414 15.42 10.68 15.01
N LEU A 415 14.47 10.03 15.69
CA LEU A 415 14.45 8.56 15.82
C LEU A 415 14.39 7.84 14.47
N GLY A 416 13.79 8.46 13.46
CA GLY A 416 13.70 7.91 12.09
C GLY A 416 15.02 7.77 11.34
N GLU A 417 16.14 8.21 11.93
CA GLU A 417 17.49 7.93 11.43
C GLU A 417 17.97 6.53 11.81
N LEU A 418 17.39 5.92 12.84
CA LEU A 418 17.70 4.55 13.25
C LEU A 418 17.11 3.54 12.25
N VAL A 419 17.81 2.43 12.05
CA VAL A 419 17.35 1.30 11.22
C VAL A 419 17.35 0.06 12.09
N ILE A 420 16.21 -0.23 12.71
CA ILE A 420 16.08 -1.42 13.56
C ILE A 420 16.10 -2.67 12.70
N SER A 421 17.13 -3.49 12.82
CA SER A 421 17.34 -4.69 12.01
C SER A 421 17.20 -5.99 12.79
N ALA A 422 17.16 -5.90 14.12
CA ALA A 422 16.94 -7.05 14.98
C ALA A 422 16.07 -6.66 16.19
N LEU A 423 15.20 -7.58 16.59
CA LEU A 423 14.25 -7.37 17.67
C LEU A 423 14.17 -8.61 18.56
N ALA A 424 14.36 -8.44 19.86
CA ALA A 424 14.11 -9.49 20.86
C ALA A 424 13.09 -9.00 21.87
N LEU A 425 12.43 -9.95 22.55
CA LEU A 425 11.47 -9.69 23.61
C LEU A 425 11.90 -10.47 24.84
N LYS A 426 12.00 -9.79 25.98
CA LYS A 426 12.26 -10.41 27.28
C LYS A 426 11.61 -9.59 28.38
N ASP A 427 10.97 -10.26 29.34
CA ASP A 427 10.29 -9.61 30.46
C ASP A 427 9.31 -8.49 30.02
N ASN A 428 8.56 -8.73 28.93
CA ASN A 428 7.66 -7.78 28.26
C ASN A 428 8.33 -6.50 27.72
N LYS A 429 9.66 -6.45 27.63
CA LYS A 429 10.41 -5.34 27.03
C LYS A 429 10.97 -5.74 25.68
N LEU A 430 10.88 -4.82 24.74
CA LEU A 430 11.47 -4.96 23.42
C LEU A 430 12.92 -4.47 23.43
N TYR A 431 13.81 -5.28 22.88
CA TYR A 431 15.21 -4.97 22.69
C TYR A 431 15.43 -4.78 21.19
N ALA A 432 15.40 -3.53 20.75
CA ALA A 432 15.46 -3.13 19.35
C ALA A 432 16.87 -2.66 18.99
N PHE A 433 17.55 -3.41 18.13
CA PHE A 433 18.92 -3.12 17.70
C PHE A 433 18.90 -2.39 16.37
N SER A 434 19.44 -1.18 16.37
CA SER A 434 19.70 -0.41 15.17
C SER A 434 21.05 -0.83 14.58
N LYS A 435 21.05 -1.26 13.31
CA LYS A 435 22.31 -1.47 12.58
C LYS A 435 23.00 -0.16 12.24
N GLU A 436 22.22 0.89 11.96
CA GLU A 436 22.77 2.24 11.87
C GLU A 436 23.11 2.71 13.28
N PHE A 437 24.33 3.22 13.43
CA PHE A 437 24.88 3.73 14.68
C PHE A 437 24.98 2.71 15.81
N ASN A 438 24.94 1.40 15.55
CA ASN A 438 25.18 0.35 16.55
C ASN A 438 24.50 0.64 17.93
N THR A 439 23.22 0.98 17.91
CA THR A 439 22.48 1.45 19.09
C THR A 439 21.39 0.44 19.46
N LEU A 440 21.27 0.11 20.75
CA LEU A 440 20.18 -0.69 21.30
C LEU A 440 19.18 0.22 22.04
N LEU A 441 17.90 0.06 21.73
CA LEU A 441 16.79 0.63 22.50
C LEU A 441 16.10 -0.46 23.33
N VAL A 442 15.94 -0.24 24.62
CA VAL A 442 15.05 -1.03 25.48
C VAL A 442 13.74 -0.27 25.61
N ILE A 443 12.66 -0.88 25.15
CA ILE A 443 11.35 -0.24 24.96
C ILE A 443 10.30 -0.96 25.80
N ASP A 444 9.46 -0.19 26.48
CA ASP A 444 8.20 -0.69 27.05
C ASP A 444 7.08 -0.49 26.02
N PRO A 445 6.64 -1.54 25.33
CA PRO A 445 5.59 -1.41 24.32
C PRO A 445 4.21 -1.08 24.90
N THR A 446 4.00 -1.24 26.21
CA THR A 446 2.72 -0.92 26.87
C THR A 446 2.61 0.57 27.15
N LYS A 447 3.74 1.20 27.48
CA LYS A 447 3.84 2.64 27.71
C LYS A 447 4.26 3.43 26.48
N GLU A 448 4.61 2.73 25.40
CA GLU A 448 5.09 3.32 24.15
C GLU A 448 6.39 4.14 24.33
N GLU A 449 7.20 3.85 25.36
CA GLU A 449 8.36 4.65 25.78
C GLU A 449 9.71 3.92 25.65
N ILE A 450 10.78 4.69 25.38
CA ILE A 450 12.16 4.22 25.49
C ILE A 450 12.59 4.28 26.96
N LEU A 451 12.90 3.10 27.53
CA LEU A 451 13.37 2.97 28.90
C LEU A 451 14.87 3.25 29.03
N GLU A 452 15.65 2.64 28.15
CA GLU A 452 17.12 2.71 28.17
C GLU A 452 17.70 2.66 26.75
N VAL A 453 18.89 3.23 26.60
CA VAL A 453 19.65 3.26 25.35
C VAL A 453 21.09 2.84 25.62
N TYR A 454 21.62 1.95 24.77
CA TYR A 454 22.98 1.44 24.88
C TYR A 454 23.73 1.59 23.56
N GLY A 455 25.01 1.95 23.63
CA GLY A 455 25.95 1.82 22.51
C GLY A 455 26.53 0.42 22.42
N LEU A 456 26.74 -0.07 21.20
CA LEU A 456 27.31 -1.39 20.92
C LEU A 456 28.71 -1.25 20.32
N PRO A 457 29.66 -2.14 20.63
CA PRO A 457 31.03 -2.02 20.14
C PRO A 457 31.13 -2.04 18.60
N LYS A 458 32.04 -1.22 18.02
CA LYS A 458 32.26 -1.06 16.56
C LYS A 458 32.77 -2.33 15.86
N GLU A 459 33.19 -3.32 16.63
CA GLU A 459 33.56 -4.65 16.18
C GLU A 459 32.39 -5.37 15.55
N ILE A 460 31.15 -5.07 15.96
CA ILE A 460 29.92 -5.56 15.34
C ILE A 460 29.67 -4.71 14.09
N LYS A 461 29.83 -5.30 12.91
CA LYS A 461 29.78 -4.53 11.65
C LYS A 461 28.39 -4.39 11.05
N ASN A 462 27.51 -5.37 11.21
CA ASN A 462 26.26 -5.41 10.47
C ASN A 462 25.20 -6.27 11.16
N ILE A 463 24.50 -5.69 12.13
CA ILE A 463 23.48 -6.37 12.92
C ILE A 463 22.32 -6.83 12.02
N SER A 464 22.00 -8.12 12.06
CA SER A 464 20.94 -8.70 11.22
C SER A 464 19.91 -9.54 11.98
N ALA A 465 20.21 -10.02 13.19
CA ALA A 465 19.26 -10.76 14.03
C ALA A 465 19.71 -10.75 15.50
N CYS A 466 18.78 -11.02 16.42
CA CYS A 466 19.08 -11.19 17.84
C CYS A 466 18.04 -12.07 18.52
N GLY A 467 18.45 -12.78 19.59
CA GLY A 467 17.56 -13.54 20.45
C GLY A 467 18.14 -13.70 21.85
N PHE A 468 17.30 -14.01 22.82
CA PHE A 468 17.75 -14.38 24.16
C PHE A 468 17.86 -15.89 24.26
N ARG A 469 19.04 -16.39 24.59
CA ARG A 469 19.26 -17.78 25.00
C ARG A 469 19.40 -17.79 26.52
N ASP A 470 18.36 -18.24 27.21
CA ASP A 470 18.23 -18.10 28.67
C ASP A 470 18.37 -16.64 29.12
N ASN A 471 19.51 -16.30 29.75
CA ASN A 471 19.85 -14.96 30.19
C ASN A 471 20.90 -14.26 29.33
N GLU A 472 21.43 -14.95 28.32
CA GLU A 472 22.42 -14.40 27.41
C GLU A 472 21.74 -13.80 26.18
N LEU A 473 22.13 -12.58 25.83
CA LEU A 473 21.73 -11.96 24.57
C LEU A 473 22.68 -12.39 23.47
N VAL A 474 22.16 -13.09 22.47
CA VAL A 474 22.89 -13.52 21.28
C VAL A 474 22.51 -12.59 20.12
N LEU A 475 23.51 -11.94 19.54
CA LEU A 475 23.39 -11.04 18.40
C LEU A 475 24.08 -11.67 17.20
N VAL A 476 23.48 -11.53 16.02
CA VAL A 476 24.07 -11.96 14.75
C VAL A 476 24.50 -10.74 13.95
N SER A 477 25.73 -10.79 13.45
CA SER A 477 26.28 -9.83 12.49
C SER A 477 26.61 -10.55 11.19
N TYR A 478 26.18 -10.01 10.05
CA TYR A 478 26.51 -10.58 8.75
C TYR A 478 27.70 -9.85 8.11
N GLU A 479 28.87 -10.48 8.11
CA GLU A 479 30.14 -9.86 7.76
C GLU A 479 30.88 -10.75 6.75
N ASN A 480 31.35 -10.19 5.62
CA ASN A 480 32.15 -10.92 4.63
C ASN A 480 31.52 -12.27 4.19
N ASN A 481 30.20 -12.27 3.95
CA ASN A 481 29.40 -13.46 3.63
C ASN A 481 29.39 -14.55 4.71
N LYS A 482 29.55 -14.17 5.97
CA LYS A 482 29.54 -15.08 7.13
C LYS A 482 28.62 -14.53 8.22
N ASN A 483 27.94 -15.44 8.92
CA ASN A 483 27.18 -15.10 10.11
C ASN A 483 28.11 -15.20 11.33
N ILE A 484 28.29 -14.08 12.03
CA ILE A 484 29.11 -13.98 13.23
C ILE A 484 28.19 -13.80 14.43
N LEU A 485 28.32 -14.67 15.42
CA LEU A 485 27.59 -14.63 16.67
C LEU A 485 28.37 -13.82 17.70
N TYR A 486 27.68 -12.92 18.39
CA TYR A 486 28.18 -12.16 19.52
C TYR A 486 27.28 -12.40 20.73
N THR A 487 27.87 -12.78 21.86
CA THR A 487 27.15 -12.78 23.14
C THR A 487 27.44 -11.45 23.84
N LEU A 488 26.38 -10.73 24.22
CA LEU A 488 26.48 -9.45 24.90
C LEU A 488 26.12 -9.58 26.38
N ASN A 489 26.87 -8.88 27.23
CA ASN A 489 26.63 -8.82 28.67
C ASN A 489 25.91 -7.52 29.02
N PHE A 490 24.76 -7.63 29.68
CA PHE A 490 23.99 -6.51 30.23
C PHE A 490 24.58 -5.96 31.52
#